data_AF-A0A7V2WDK5-F1
#
_entry.id   AF-A0A7V2WDK5-F1
#
_cell.length_a   1.000
_cell.length_b   1.000
_cell.length_c   1.000
_cell.angle_alpha   90.00
_cell.angle_beta   90.00
_cell.angle_gamma   90.00
#
_symmetry.space_group_name_H-M   'P 1'
#
loop_
_entity.id
_entity.type
_entity.pdbx_description
1 polymer ?
#
loop_
_entity_poly.entity_id
_entity_poly.type
_entity_poly.pdbx_seq_one_letter_code
_entity_poly.pdbx_strand_id
1 'polypeptide(L)'
;MTAVKHYTIPVFTPEMACPFRCVFCNQQKISGHVKSPDFEEVIQTIRSHLKTFRPGEKRVEVGFFGGTFTGIPVEIQEGYLQAVQSFLDSGEVHGIRLSTRPDYIDKEVLQRLKDYGVTTIELGAQSLDEEVLRLSRRGHTVRQVEEASALIRRFGFHLGLQM
;
A
#
# COMPACT_ATOMS: atom_id res chain seq x y z
N MET A 1 -25.48 -14.19 -12.65
CA MET A 1 -24.10 -14.30 -12.14
C MET A 1 -24.03 -13.53 -10.84
N THR A 2 -23.74 -14.19 -9.72
CA THR A 2 -23.53 -13.51 -8.43
C THR A 2 -22.27 -12.66 -8.52
N ALA A 3 -22.33 -11.40 -8.09
CA ALA A 3 -21.18 -10.50 -8.12
C ALA A 3 -20.04 -11.01 -7.21
N VAL A 4 -18.82 -11.02 -7.73
CA VAL A 4 -17.61 -11.38 -6.95
C VAL A 4 -17.45 -10.38 -5.81
N LYS A 5 -17.29 -10.89 -4.57
CA LYS A 5 -17.04 -10.02 -3.42
C LYS A 5 -15.57 -9.70 -3.28
N HIS A 6 -15.25 -8.42 -3.09
CA HIS A 6 -13.90 -7.96 -2.84
C HIS A 6 -13.68 -7.74 -1.34
N TYR A 7 -12.59 -8.32 -0.82
CA TYR A 7 -12.16 -8.15 0.56
C TYR A 7 -10.73 -7.63 0.58
N THR A 8 -10.47 -6.67 1.47
CA THR A 8 -9.11 -6.20 1.76
C THR A 8 -8.80 -6.52 3.21
N ILE A 9 -7.71 -7.25 3.46
CA ILE A 9 -7.18 -7.50 4.80
C ILE A 9 -6.23 -6.33 5.11
N PRO A 10 -6.58 -5.43 6.05
CA PRO A 10 -5.74 -4.28 6.34
C PRO A 10 -4.57 -4.65 7.26
N VAL A 11 -3.37 -4.24 6.87
CA VAL A 11 -2.15 -4.27 7.68
C VAL A 11 -1.62 -2.85 7.76
N PHE A 12 -1.59 -2.29 8.97
CA PHE A 12 -1.12 -0.92 9.17
C PHE A 12 0.37 -0.91 9.46
N THR A 13 1.16 -0.41 8.52
CA THR A 13 2.57 -0.10 8.70
C THR A 13 2.69 1.40 9.04
N PRO A 14 3.13 1.79 10.24
CA PRO A 14 3.36 3.18 10.60
C PRO A 14 4.17 3.93 9.55
N GLU A 15 4.01 5.25 9.54
CA GLU A 15 4.77 6.18 8.69
C GLU A 15 6.26 6.21 9.12
N MET A 16 7.00 5.16 8.77
CA MET A 16 8.40 4.99 9.16
C MET A 16 9.37 5.79 8.28
N ALA A 17 8.92 6.24 7.12
CA ALA A 17 9.81 6.75 6.06
C ALA A 17 9.43 8.14 5.53
N CYS A 18 8.46 8.86 6.12
CA CYS A 18 8.16 10.22 5.68
C CYS A 18 9.03 11.24 6.42
N PRO A 19 9.89 12.01 5.72
CA PRO A 19 10.65 13.09 6.36
C PRO A 19 9.80 14.36 6.56
N PHE A 20 8.54 14.35 6.14
CA PHE A 20 7.66 15.51 6.15
C PHE A 20 6.58 15.40 7.21
N ARG A 21 6.16 16.55 7.76
CA ARG A 21 5.04 16.65 8.69
C ARG A 21 3.95 17.52 8.09
N CYS A 22 3.00 16.86 7.42
CA CYS A 22 1.88 17.56 6.80
C CYS A 22 0.95 18.16 7.86
N VAL A 23 0.31 19.28 7.56
CA VAL A 23 -0.59 19.97 8.53
C VAL A 23 -1.83 19.15 8.91
N PHE A 24 -2.23 18.20 8.06
CA PHE A 24 -3.39 17.33 8.24
C PHE A 24 -3.02 15.89 8.63
N CYS A 25 -1.75 15.50 8.44
CA CYS A 25 -1.34 14.12 8.64
C CYS A 25 -1.02 13.87 10.12
N ASN A 26 -1.71 12.92 10.72
CA ASN A 26 -1.36 12.38 12.02
C ASN A 26 -1.55 10.86 12.00
N GLN A 27 -0.67 10.13 11.32
CA GLN A 27 -0.77 8.68 11.18
C GLN A 27 -0.78 7.95 12.52
N GLN A 28 -0.09 8.46 13.55
CA GLN A 28 -0.13 7.86 14.89
C GLN A 28 -1.56 7.89 15.47
N LYS A 29 -2.29 8.98 15.29
CA LYS A 29 -3.70 9.09 15.72
C LYS A 29 -4.67 8.36 14.79
N ILE A 30 -4.38 8.34 13.49
CA ILE A 30 -5.27 7.76 12.46
C ILE A 30 -5.20 6.22 12.43
N SER A 31 -3.99 5.65 12.46
CA SER A 31 -3.79 4.20 12.40
C SER A 31 -4.11 3.51 13.74
N GLY A 32 -4.07 4.25 14.86
CA GLY A 32 -4.23 3.68 16.21
C GLY A 32 -3.09 2.76 16.64
N HIS A 33 -2.06 2.58 15.81
CA HIS A 33 -0.93 1.69 16.05
C HIS A 33 0.36 2.52 16.17
N VAL A 34 1.03 2.39 17.31
CA VAL A 34 2.32 3.08 17.57
C VAL A 34 3.51 2.27 17.03
N LYS A 35 3.33 0.95 16.90
CA LYS A 35 4.39 0.02 16.49
C LYS A 35 4.00 -0.68 15.20
N SER A 36 4.97 -0.86 14.32
CA SER A 36 4.81 -1.66 13.10
C SER A 36 4.62 -3.12 13.49
N PRO A 37 3.65 -3.83 12.87
CA PRO A 37 3.51 -5.25 13.11
C PRO A 37 4.77 -5.97 12.64
N ASP A 38 5.21 -6.98 13.37
CA ASP A 38 6.22 -7.90 12.87
C ASP A 38 5.63 -8.84 11.81
N PHE A 39 6.49 -9.62 11.15
CA PHE A 39 6.07 -10.48 10.05
C PHE A 39 5.12 -11.61 10.49
N GLU A 40 5.25 -12.10 11.73
CA GLU A 40 4.37 -13.14 12.26
C GLU A 40 2.99 -12.56 12.61
N GLU A 41 2.95 -11.35 13.17
CA GLU A 41 1.71 -10.60 13.41
C GLU A 41 0.93 -10.37 12.09
N VAL A 42 1.64 -10.10 10.98
CA VAL A 42 1.03 -10.00 9.64
C VAL A 42 0.41 -11.32 9.22
N ILE A 43 1.14 -12.44 9.33
CA ILE A 43 0.64 -13.78 8.98
C ILE A 43 -0.60 -14.13 9.82
N GLN A 44 -0.57 -13.85 11.12
CA GLN A 44 -1.69 -14.09 12.03
C GLN A 44 -2.91 -13.23 11.70
N THR A 45 -2.69 -11.97 11.32
CA THR A 45 -3.73 -11.06 10.87
C THR A 45 -4.41 -11.61 9.62
N ILE A 46 -3.64 -12.08 8.64
CA ILE A 46 -4.17 -12.68 7.40
C ILE A 46 -5.02 -13.92 7.73
N ARG A 47 -4.46 -14.87 8.50
CA ARG A 47 -5.17 -16.09 8.92
C ARG A 47 -6.47 -15.79 9.66
N SER A 48 -6.46 -14.80 10.55
CA SER A 48 -7.64 -14.43 11.34
C SER A 48 -8.74 -13.84 10.45
N HIS A 49 -8.40 -12.97 9.51
CA HIS A 49 -9.39 -12.39 8.59
C HIS A 49 -9.97 -13.42 7.64
N LEU A 50 -9.13 -14.29 7.06
CA LEU A 50 -9.57 -15.35 6.14
C LEU A 50 -10.65 -16.25 6.75
N LYS A 51 -10.59 -16.53 8.06
CA LYS A 51 -11.60 -17.29 8.80
C LYS A 51 -12.96 -16.60 8.92
N THR A 52 -13.01 -15.27 8.82
CA THR A 52 -14.25 -14.49 8.96
C THR A 52 -14.98 -14.26 7.63
N PHE A 53 -14.28 -14.48 6.51
CA PHE A 53 -14.85 -14.26 5.19
C PHE A 53 -15.87 -15.33 4.82
N ARG A 54 -17.01 -14.89 4.27
CA ARG A 54 -18.09 -15.80 3.89
C ARG A 54 -17.62 -16.75 2.78
N PRO A 55 -18.09 -18.00 2.76
CA PRO A 55 -17.90 -18.90 1.62
C PRO A 55 -18.51 -18.33 0.34
N GLY A 56 -17.93 -18.68 -0.80
CA GLY A 56 -18.36 -18.24 -2.13
C GLY A 56 -17.23 -17.57 -2.93
N GLU A 57 -17.56 -17.14 -4.15
CA GLU A 57 -16.62 -16.47 -5.04
C GLU A 57 -16.20 -15.11 -4.45
N LYS A 58 -14.91 -14.99 -4.16
CA LYS A 58 -14.32 -13.82 -3.51
C LYS A 58 -12.95 -13.52 -4.09
N ARG A 59 -12.61 -12.25 -4.11
CA ARG A 59 -11.25 -11.76 -4.38
C ARG A 59 -10.73 -11.11 -3.11
N VAL A 60 -9.58 -11.57 -2.65
CA VAL A 60 -8.95 -11.10 -1.41
C VAL A 60 -7.64 -10.41 -1.73
N GLU A 61 -7.43 -9.20 -1.23
CA GLU A 61 -6.13 -8.53 -1.27
C GLU A 61 -5.62 -8.29 0.16
N VAL A 62 -4.30 -8.36 0.36
CA VAL A 62 -3.66 -7.86 1.59
C VAL A 62 -3.22 -6.42 1.34
N GLY A 63 -3.66 -5.49 2.18
CA GLY A 63 -3.40 -4.05 2.03
C GLY A 63 -2.42 -3.52 3.07
N PHE A 64 -1.26 -3.03 2.63
CA PHE A 64 -0.30 -2.34 3.49
C PHE A 64 -0.57 -0.83 3.50
N PHE A 65 -1.10 -0.35 4.63
CA PHE A 65 -1.55 1.03 4.83
C PHE A 65 -0.60 1.80 5.74
N GLY A 66 -0.18 2.98 5.29
CA GLY A 66 0.82 3.82 5.98
C GLY A 66 1.33 4.99 5.15
N GLY A 67 1.05 5.01 3.85
CA GLY A 67 1.36 6.11 2.94
C GLY A 67 2.82 6.21 2.52
N THR A 68 3.70 5.32 2.98
CA THR A 68 5.16 5.38 2.73
C THR A 68 5.81 4.01 2.49
N PHE A 69 5.04 2.98 2.11
CA PHE A 69 5.56 1.60 2.05
C PHE A 69 6.84 1.47 1.23
N THR A 70 6.93 2.11 0.07
CA THR A 70 8.12 1.98 -0.81
C THR A 70 9.31 2.83 -0.35
N GLY A 71 9.14 3.69 0.66
CA GLY A 71 10.21 4.47 1.27
C GLY A 71 10.88 3.80 2.47
N ILE A 72 10.33 2.71 3.01
CA ILE A 72 10.96 1.95 4.11
C ILE A 72 12.19 1.17 3.57
N PRO A 73 13.12 0.70 4.42
CA PRO A 73 14.24 -0.14 3.96
C PRO A 73 13.79 -1.34 3.13
N VAL A 74 14.54 -1.65 2.06
CA VAL A 74 14.16 -2.67 1.06
C VAL A 74 13.95 -4.03 1.71
N GLU A 75 14.82 -4.39 2.64
CA GLU A 75 14.79 -5.68 3.35
C GLU A 75 13.51 -5.82 4.18
N ILE A 76 13.00 -4.71 4.71
CA ILE A 76 11.73 -4.67 5.45
C ILE A 76 10.54 -4.76 4.50
N GLN A 77 10.60 -4.08 3.34
CA GLN A 77 9.57 -4.23 2.29
C GLN A 77 9.45 -5.69 1.87
N GLU A 78 10.58 -6.32 1.54
CA GLU A 78 10.65 -7.71 1.13
C GLU A 78 10.18 -8.65 2.22
N GLY A 79 10.51 -8.42 3.49
CA GLY A 79 9.98 -9.20 4.61
C GLY A 79 8.45 -9.16 4.70
N TYR A 80 7.84 -7.98 4.56
CA TYR A 80 6.38 -7.85 4.55
C TYR A 80 5.74 -8.52 3.33
N LEU A 81 6.33 -8.35 2.15
CA LEU A 81 5.82 -8.97 0.93
C LEU A 81 5.99 -10.50 0.96
N GLN A 82 7.09 -10.99 1.53
CA GLN A 82 7.39 -12.41 1.73
C GLN A 82 6.37 -13.07 2.66
N ALA A 83 5.92 -12.37 3.71
CA ALA A 83 4.92 -12.87 4.66
C ALA A 83 3.57 -13.20 4.01
N VAL A 84 3.28 -12.65 2.82
CA VAL A 84 2.02 -12.88 2.08
C VAL A 84 2.14 -14.04 1.07
N GLN A 85 3.34 -14.44 0.67
CA GLN A 85 3.55 -15.33 -0.48
C GLN A 85 2.85 -16.69 -0.34
N SER A 86 2.90 -17.32 0.83
CA SER A 86 2.25 -18.61 1.05
C SER A 86 0.72 -18.57 0.83
N PHE A 87 0.09 -17.41 1.05
CA PHE A 87 -1.34 -17.21 0.82
C PHE A 87 -1.66 -16.87 -0.64
N LEU A 88 -0.71 -16.29 -1.38
CA LEU A 88 -0.82 -16.10 -2.83
C LEU A 88 -0.70 -17.47 -3.53
N ASP A 89 0.31 -18.26 -3.14
CA ASP A 89 0.56 -19.59 -3.70
C ASP A 89 -0.60 -20.56 -3.47
N SER A 90 -1.26 -20.47 -2.30
CA SER A 90 -2.45 -21.28 -1.99
C SER A 90 -3.73 -20.79 -2.66
N GLY A 91 -3.73 -19.59 -3.24
CA GLY A 91 -4.91 -18.94 -3.82
C GLY A 91 -5.90 -18.38 -2.79
N GLU A 92 -5.55 -18.34 -1.50
CA GLU A 92 -6.38 -17.72 -0.46
C GLU A 92 -6.40 -16.18 -0.58
N VAL A 93 -5.28 -15.61 -1.05
CA VAL A 93 -5.09 -14.21 -1.38
C VAL A 93 -4.80 -14.09 -2.88
N HIS A 94 -5.30 -13.03 -3.51
CA HIS A 94 -5.31 -12.84 -4.97
C HIS A 94 -4.48 -11.63 -5.43
N GLY A 95 -3.82 -10.94 -4.49
CA GLY A 95 -2.97 -9.80 -4.77
C GLY A 95 -2.59 -9.03 -3.52
N ILE A 96 -1.59 -8.16 -3.67
CA ILE A 96 -1.16 -7.22 -2.64
C ILE A 96 -1.50 -5.80 -3.08
N ARG A 97 -2.00 -5.01 -2.13
CA ARG A 97 -2.24 -3.57 -2.25
C ARG A 97 -1.30 -2.84 -1.30
N LEU A 98 -0.77 -1.70 -1.72
CA LEU A 98 0.01 -0.84 -0.83
C LEU A 98 -0.23 0.63 -1.07
N SER A 99 0.03 1.42 -0.04
CA SER A 99 -0.01 2.89 -0.08
C SER A 99 1.39 3.48 -0.02
N THR A 100 1.69 4.43 -0.90
CA THR A 100 3.00 5.10 -0.92
C THR A 100 2.94 6.54 -1.45
N ARG A 101 4.08 7.23 -1.41
CA ARG A 101 4.24 8.59 -1.92
C ARG A 101 4.62 8.58 -3.41
N PRO A 102 4.23 9.63 -4.18
CA PRO A 102 4.64 9.79 -5.57
C PRO A 102 6.16 9.77 -5.78
N ASP A 103 6.91 10.41 -4.90
CA ASP A 103 8.36 10.56 -4.98
C ASP A 103 9.15 9.30 -4.55
N TYR A 104 8.48 8.23 -4.13
CA TYR A 104 9.08 6.95 -3.74
C TYR A 104 8.85 5.84 -4.78
N ILE A 105 8.55 6.23 -6.01
CA ILE A 105 8.27 5.32 -7.12
C ILE A 105 9.29 5.53 -8.23
N ASP A 106 9.99 4.45 -8.57
CA ASP A 106 10.85 4.33 -9.74
C ASP A 106 10.66 2.95 -10.40
N LYS A 107 11.47 2.64 -11.41
CA LYS A 107 11.35 1.37 -12.15
C LYS A 107 11.80 0.18 -11.31
N GLU A 108 12.85 0.34 -10.52
CA GLU A 108 13.40 -0.70 -9.65
C GLU A 108 12.39 -1.11 -8.57
N VAL A 109 11.75 -0.13 -7.92
CA VAL A 109 10.66 -0.34 -6.96
C VAL A 109 9.52 -1.08 -7.65
N LEU A 110 9.02 -0.59 -8.78
CA LEU A 110 7.89 -1.21 -9.46
C LEU A 110 8.19 -2.64 -9.94
N GLN A 111 9.42 -2.92 -10.37
CA GLN A 111 9.82 -4.28 -10.71
C GLN A 111 9.77 -5.19 -9.48
N ARG A 112 10.37 -4.77 -8.36
CA ARG A 112 10.30 -5.51 -7.08
C ARG A 112 8.86 -5.78 -6.68
N LEU A 113 8.01 -4.75 -6.66
CA LEU A 113 6.60 -4.91 -6.28
C LEU A 113 5.88 -5.94 -7.18
N LYS A 114 6.20 -5.96 -8.47
CA LYS A 114 5.63 -6.92 -9.42
C LYS A 114 6.08 -8.34 -9.13
N ASP A 115 7.36 -8.53 -8.82
CA ASP A 115 7.95 -9.85 -8.52
C ASP A 115 7.31 -10.48 -7.27
N TYR A 116 6.82 -9.67 -6.34
CA TYR A 116 6.13 -10.11 -5.12
C TYR A 116 4.59 -10.20 -5.25
N GLY A 117 4.02 -9.99 -6.44
CA GLY A 117 2.57 -10.13 -6.65
C GLY A 117 1.74 -8.94 -6.17
N VAL A 118 2.32 -7.74 -6.10
CA VAL A 118 1.54 -6.50 -5.91
C VAL A 118 0.67 -6.25 -7.14
N THR A 119 -0.60 -5.98 -6.91
CA THR A 119 -1.62 -5.74 -7.96
C THR A 119 -2.09 -4.30 -7.96
N THR A 120 -2.05 -3.61 -6.82
CA THR A 120 -2.59 -2.26 -6.66
C THR A 120 -1.67 -1.34 -5.88
N ILE A 121 -1.45 -0.13 -6.38
CA ILE A 121 -0.70 0.93 -5.72
C ILE A 121 -1.63 2.12 -5.50
N GLU A 122 -1.74 2.55 -4.24
CA GLU A 122 -2.43 3.76 -3.83
C GLU A 122 -1.42 4.89 -3.62
N LEU A 123 -1.47 5.89 -4.50
CA LEU A 123 -0.56 7.02 -4.48
C LEU A 123 -1.15 8.15 -3.65
N GLY A 124 -0.43 8.58 -2.63
CA GLY A 124 -0.84 9.67 -1.75
C GLY A 124 -0.70 11.04 -2.42
N ALA A 125 -1.59 11.40 -3.34
CA ALA A 125 -1.59 12.67 -4.07
C ALA A 125 -2.06 13.85 -3.20
N GLN A 126 -3.19 13.69 -2.49
CA GLN A 126 -3.84 14.65 -1.58
C GLN A 126 -4.32 15.96 -2.23
N SER A 127 -3.63 16.45 -3.25
CA SER A 127 -4.01 17.61 -4.05
C SER A 127 -3.29 17.56 -5.39
N LEU A 128 -3.92 18.14 -6.41
CA LEU A 128 -3.31 18.44 -7.71
C LEU A 128 -3.10 19.96 -7.88
N ASP A 129 -3.12 20.69 -6.77
CA ASP A 129 -2.80 22.12 -6.68
C ASP A 129 -1.46 22.30 -5.94
N GLU A 130 -0.48 22.88 -6.63
CA GLU A 130 0.87 23.09 -6.11
C GLU A 130 0.90 23.97 -4.85
N GLU A 131 0.02 24.97 -4.76
CA GLU A 131 -0.03 25.87 -3.60
C GLU A 131 -0.58 25.14 -2.38
N VAL A 132 -1.61 24.30 -2.55
CA VAL A 132 -2.10 23.42 -1.48
C VAL A 132 -1.02 22.44 -1.01
N LEU A 133 -0.29 21.81 -1.92
CA LEU A 133 0.79 20.88 -1.57
C LEU A 133 1.92 21.58 -0.80
N ARG A 134 2.27 22.80 -1.23
CA ARG A 134 3.30 23.62 -0.60
C ARG A 134 2.88 24.09 0.80
N LEU A 135 1.68 24.66 0.93
CA LEU A 135 1.15 25.16 2.20
C LEU A 135 0.92 24.03 3.21
N SER A 136 0.51 22.86 2.73
CA SER A 136 0.32 21.68 3.57
C SER A 136 1.62 20.96 3.94
N ARG A 137 2.75 21.35 3.33
CA ARG A 137 4.09 20.73 3.51
C ARG A 137 4.11 19.25 3.14
N ARG A 138 3.38 18.88 2.08
CA ARG A 138 3.25 17.49 1.63
C ARG A 138 4.59 16.87 1.20
N GLY A 139 5.45 17.68 0.58
CA GLY A 139 6.82 17.31 0.23
C GLY A 139 6.97 16.62 -1.13
N HIS A 140 5.96 16.67 -1.99
CA HIS A 140 6.05 16.31 -3.41
C HIS A 140 5.28 17.34 -4.25
N THR A 141 5.47 17.31 -5.57
CA THR A 141 4.83 18.18 -6.56
C THR A 141 3.69 17.46 -7.27
N VAL A 142 2.87 18.20 -8.03
CA VAL A 142 1.85 17.63 -8.93
C VAL A 142 2.53 16.83 -10.05
N ARG A 143 3.63 17.35 -10.58
CA ARG A 143 4.42 16.66 -11.61
C ARG A 143 4.88 15.27 -11.17
N GLN A 144 5.33 15.12 -9.92
CA GLN A 144 5.71 13.80 -9.39
C GLN A 144 4.50 12.84 -9.29
N VAL A 145 3.30 13.36 -8.98
CA VAL A 145 2.06 12.56 -9.01
C VAL A 145 1.80 12.06 -10.43
N GLU A 146 1.90 12.92 -11.44
CA GLU A 146 1.67 12.57 -12.85
C GLU A 146 2.68 11.53 -13.35
N GLU A 147 3.98 11.75 -13.11
CA GLU A 147 5.06 10.88 -13.55
C GLU A 147 4.95 9.48 -12.91
N ALA A 148 4.74 9.42 -11.59
CA ALA A 148 4.55 8.16 -10.87
C ALA A 148 3.28 7.44 -11.35
N SER A 149 2.17 8.16 -11.52
CA SER A 149 0.90 7.59 -12.00
C SER A 149 1.06 6.97 -13.39
N ALA A 150 1.74 7.66 -14.31
CA ALA A 150 2.01 7.15 -15.64
C ALA A 150 2.91 5.91 -15.59
N LEU A 151 3.93 5.89 -14.72
CA LEU A 151 4.83 4.77 -14.58
C LEU A 151 4.13 3.53 -14.00
N ILE A 152 3.35 3.69 -12.93
CA ILE A 152 2.54 2.63 -12.30
C ILE A 152 1.63 1.96 -13.33
N ARG A 153 0.89 2.77 -14.11
CA ARG A 153 -0.01 2.24 -15.15
C ARG A 153 0.74 1.50 -16.26
N ARG A 154 1.91 2.01 -16.70
CA ARG A 154 2.73 1.33 -17.72
C ARG A 154 3.25 -0.02 -17.26
N PHE A 155 3.51 -0.21 -15.96
CA PHE A 155 3.94 -1.50 -15.40
C PHE A 155 2.79 -2.51 -15.23
N GLY A 156 1.54 -2.07 -15.41
CA GLY A 156 0.34 -2.92 -15.37
C GLY A 156 -0.34 -3.01 -14.01
N PHE A 157 0.01 -2.13 -13.06
CA PHE A 157 -0.67 -2.07 -11.76
C PHE A 157 -2.01 -1.33 -11.86
N HIS A 158 -2.94 -1.68 -10.96
CA HIS A 158 -4.07 -0.81 -10.66
C HIS A 158 -3.58 0.40 -9.87
N LEU A 159 -4.01 1.59 -10.26
CA LEU A 159 -3.65 2.84 -9.61
C LEU A 159 -4.87 3.40 -8.86
N GLY A 160 -4.73 3.64 -7.57
CA GLY A 160 -5.61 4.50 -6.79
C GLY A 160 -4.92 5.82 -6.49
N LEU A 161 -5.61 6.95 -6.63
CA LEU A 161 -5.14 8.24 -6.10
C LEU A 161 -5.88 8.50 -4.78
N GLN A 162 -5.11 8.64 -3.70
CA GLN A 162 -5.65 9.12 -2.44
C GLN A 162 -5.66 10.64 -2.49
N MET A 163 -6.86 11.22 -2.37
CA MET A 163 -7.15 12.66 -2.46
C MET A 163 -7.57 13.20 -1.10
#